data_AF-B7X0T0-F1
#
_entry.id   AF-B7X0T0-F1
#
_cell.length_a   1.000
_cell.length_b   1.000
_cell.length_c   1.000
_cell.angle_alpha   90.00
_cell.angle_beta   90.00
_cell.angle_gamma   90.00
#
_symmetry.space_group_name_H-M   'P 1'
#
loop_
_entity.id
_entity.type
_entity.pdbx_description
1 polymer ?
#
loop_
_entity_poly.entity_id
_entity_poly.type
_entity_poly.pdbx_seq_one_letter_code
_entity_poly.pdbx_strand_id
1 'polypeptide(L)'
;MYVHKGWRVSGIKPGLLEEAKQAHGRLCQMAQKAGGKPPEPFDETAWLRTAKLTAVRSKPYILQEAALQCKELAIKAGWLDVQIQEVRKVVA
;
A
#
# COMPACT_ATOMS: atom_id res chain seq x y z
N MET A 1 10.48 3.09 27.78
CA MET A 1 9.18 3.81 27.83
C MET A 1 8.69 4.08 26.41
N TYR A 2 7.40 4.01 26.08
CA TYR A 2 6.89 4.37 24.74
C TYR A 2 6.33 5.79 24.76
N VAL A 3 6.73 6.64 23.81
CA VAL A 3 6.14 7.98 23.64
C VAL A 3 5.28 8.03 22.38
N HIS A 4 4.07 8.58 22.53
CA HIS A 4 3.17 8.83 21.40
C HIS A 4 3.77 9.92 20.50
N LYS A 5 3.83 9.65 19.20
CA LYS A 5 4.38 10.56 18.17
C LYS A 5 3.35 10.94 17.09
N GLY A 6 2.07 10.67 17.34
CA GLY A 6 0.97 10.99 16.43
C GLY A 6 0.45 9.77 15.68
N TRP A 7 -0.34 10.05 14.65
CA TRP A 7 -1.08 9.10 13.82
C TRP A 7 -0.59 9.17 12.38
N ARG A 8 -0.29 8.01 11.79
CA ARG A 8 0.13 7.91 10.39
C ARG A 8 -0.97 7.25 9.58
N VAL A 9 -1.30 7.86 8.44
CA VAL A 9 -2.16 7.26 7.42
C VAL A 9 -1.25 6.62 6.37
N SER A 10 -1.43 5.33 6.13
CA SER A 10 -0.67 4.56 5.15
C SER A 10 -1.64 3.83 4.23
N GLY A 11 -1.24 3.57 3.00
CA GLY A 11 -2.02 2.82 2.02
C GLY A 11 -1.21 2.47 0.78
N ILE A 12 -1.83 1.78 -0.14
CA ILE A 12 -1.29 1.50 -1.47
C ILE A 12 -1.66 2.66 -2.38
N LYS A 13 -0.65 3.23 -3.04
CA LYS A 13 -0.82 4.36 -3.97
C LYS A 13 -1.71 3.93 -5.15
N PRO A 14 -2.62 4.80 -5.63
CA PRO A 14 -3.35 4.55 -6.87
C PRO A 14 -2.40 4.23 -8.02
N GLY A 15 -2.80 3.30 -8.89
CA GLY A 15 -2.02 2.86 -10.04
C GLY A 15 -1.04 1.70 -9.77
N LEU A 16 -0.60 1.48 -8.53
CA LEU A 16 0.36 0.40 -8.24
C LEU A 16 -0.21 -0.99 -8.50
N LEU A 17 -1.51 -1.19 -8.26
CA LEU A 17 -2.17 -2.47 -8.53
C LEU A 17 -2.21 -2.71 -10.05
N GLU A 18 -2.60 -1.71 -10.83
CA GLU A 18 -2.61 -1.78 -12.29
C GLU A 18 -1.20 -2.00 -12.86
N GLU A 19 -0.19 -1.31 -12.32
CA GLU A 19 1.22 -1.51 -12.70
C GLU A 19 1.67 -2.94 -12.40
N ALA A 20 1.30 -3.51 -11.25
CA ALA A 20 1.60 -4.90 -10.90
C ALA A 20 0.93 -5.89 -11.85
N LYS A 21 -0.34 -5.68 -12.20
CA LYS A 21 -1.06 -6.48 -13.22
C LYS A 21 -0.38 -6.40 -14.58
N GLN A 22 0.01 -5.20 -15.02
CA GLN A 22 0.70 -5.01 -16.29
C GLN A 22 2.08 -5.67 -16.29
N ALA A 23 2.85 -5.53 -15.22
CA ALA A 23 4.17 -6.16 -15.09
C ALA A 23 4.05 -7.69 -15.14
N HIS A 24 3.05 -8.25 -14.46
CA HIS A 24 2.75 -9.66 -14.53
C HIS A 24 2.36 -10.11 -15.95
N GLY A 25 1.50 -9.34 -16.64
CA GLY A 25 1.15 -9.60 -18.03
C GLY A 25 2.35 -9.58 -18.99
N ARG A 26 3.30 -8.65 -18.78
CA ARG A 26 4.58 -8.61 -19.54
C ARG A 26 5.43 -9.85 -19.26
N LEU A 27 5.52 -10.26 -17.99
CA LEU A 27 6.28 -11.45 -17.58
C LEU A 27 5.70 -12.74 -18.20
N CYS A 28 4.37 -12.87 -18.21
CA CYS A 28 3.70 -13.99 -18.86
C CYS A 28 3.97 -14.03 -20.38
N GLN A 29 3.90 -12.88 -21.06
CA GLN A 29 4.25 -12.79 -22.49
C GLN A 29 5.71 -13.17 -22.76
N MET A 30 6.65 -12.75 -21.90
CA MET A 30 8.06 -13.11 -22.03
C MET A 30 8.29 -14.61 -21.81
N ALA A 31 7.64 -15.21 -20.81
CA ALA A 31 7.73 -16.65 -20.54
C ALA A 31 7.20 -17.49 -21.72
N GLN A 32 6.07 -17.09 -22.32
CA GLN A 32 5.53 -17.73 -23.51
C GLN A 32 6.49 -17.63 -24.71
N LYS A 33 7.08 -16.45 -24.95
CA LYS A 33 8.07 -16.26 -26.03
C LYS A 33 9.33 -17.08 -25.83
N ALA A 34 9.75 -17.30 -24.59
CA ALA A 34 10.91 -18.12 -24.25
C ALA A 34 10.64 -19.63 -24.29
N GLY A 35 9.43 -20.07 -24.66
CA GLY A 35 9.03 -21.49 -24.66
C GLY A 35 8.86 -22.07 -23.25
N GLY A 36 8.81 -21.21 -22.22
CA GLY A 36 8.60 -21.62 -20.83
C GLY A 36 7.12 -21.75 -20.48
N LYS A 37 6.84 -22.46 -19.39
CA LYS A 37 5.49 -22.50 -18.81
C LYS A 37 5.10 -21.10 -18.33
N PRO A 38 3.90 -20.59 -18.66
CA PRO A 38 3.46 -19.30 -18.15
C PRO A 38 3.37 -19.33 -16.61
N PRO A 39 3.69 -18.21 -15.94
CA PRO A 39 3.48 -18.07 -14.50
C PRO A 39 2.00 -18.23 -14.14
N GLU A 40 1.73 -18.56 -12.88
CA GLU A 40 0.37 -18.59 -12.33
C GLU A 40 -0.35 -17.25 -12.51
N PRO A 41 -1.69 -17.23 -12.62
CA PRO A 41 -2.45 -15.99 -12.78
C PRO A 41 -2.17 -15.01 -11.64
N PHE A 42 -2.23 -13.71 -11.95
CA PHE A 42 -2.05 -12.65 -10.95
C PHE A 42 -3.14 -12.70 -9.89
N ASP A 43 -2.77 -13.08 -8.67
CA ASP A 43 -3.67 -13.06 -7.51
C ASP A 43 -3.65 -11.67 -6.88
N GLU A 44 -4.69 -10.88 -7.17
CA GLU A 44 -4.87 -9.54 -6.63
C GLU A 44 -4.96 -9.54 -5.11
N THR A 45 -5.57 -10.55 -4.50
CA THR A 45 -5.79 -10.60 -3.06
C THR A 45 -4.48 -10.90 -2.33
N ALA A 46 -3.70 -11.85 -2.85
CA ALA A 46 -2.37 -12.13 -2.33
C ALA A 46 -1.42 -10.92 -2.51
N TRP A 47 -1.54 -10.22 -3.64
CA TRP A 47 -0.77 -9.00 -3.89
C TRP A 47 -1.13 -7.89 -2.90
N LEU A 48 -2.42 -7.59 -2.71
CA LEU A 48 -2.87 -6.56 -1.76
C LEU A 48 -2.38 -6.83 -0.32
N ARG A 49 -2.33 -8.10 0.10
CA ARG A 49 -1.82 -8.49 1.43
C ARG A 49 -0.32 -8.27 1.62
N THR A 50 0.45 -8.36 0.54
CA THR A 50 1.93 -8.28 0.57
C THR A 50 2.46 -6.93 0.06
N ALA A 51 1.59 -6.14 -0.58
CA ALA A 51 1.93 -4.84 -1.13
C ALA A 51 2.44 -3.90 -0.04
N LYS A 52 3.51 -3.19 -0.35
CA LYS A 52 4.12 -2.25 0.57
C LYS A 52 3.20 -1.05 0.78
N LEU A 53 2.67 -0.91 1.99
CA LEU A 53 1.96 0.29 2.39
C LEU A 53 2.92 1.48 2.46
N THR A 54 2.51 2.57 1.82
CA THR A 54 3.25 3.84 1.79
C THR A 54 2.49 4.90 2.59
N ALA A 55 3.22 5.80 3.25
CA ALA A 55 2.58 6.86 4.00
C ALA A 55 1.95 7.88 3.03
N VAL A 56 0.65 8.16 3.20
CA VAL A 56 -0.08 9.19 2.43
C VAL A 56 0.57 10.57 2.65
N ARG A 57 1.07 10.80 3.86
CA ARG A 57 1.78 12.01 4.27
C ARG A 57 3.05 11.65 5.04
N SER A 58 4.14 12.38 4.78
CA SER A 58 5.43 12.15 5.42
C SER A 58 5.41 12.41 6.94
N LYS A 59 4.75 13.50 7.38
CA LYS A 59 4.61 13.85 8.80
C LYS A 59 3.33 13.23 9.39
N PRO A 60 3.39 12.64 10.60
CA PRO A 60 2.20 12.15 11.28
C PRO A 60 1.27 13.30 11.69
N TYR A 61 -0.01 12.97 11.89
CA TYR A 61 -1.02 13.85 12.46
C TYR A 61 -0.94 13.83 13.98
N ILE A 62 -1.13 14.96 14.64
CA ILE A 62 -1.16 15.03 16.10
C ILE A 62 -2.48 14.45 16.61
N LEU A 63 -3.59 14.80 15.95
CA LEU A 63 -4.93 14.38 16.30
C LEU A 63 -5.39 13.18 15.47
N GLN A 64 -6.10 12.24 16.10
CA GLN A 64 -6.64 11.06 15.43
C GLN A 64 -7.71 11.44 14.40
N GLU A 65 -8.55 12.43 14.72
CA GLU A 65 -9.61 12.93 13.84
C GLU A 65 -9.06 13.45 12.51
N ALA A 66 -7.94 14.18 12.54
CA ALA A 66 -7.29 14.64 11.32
C ALA A 66 -6.74 13.47 10.48
N ALA A 67 -6.27 12.39 11.11
CA ALA A 67 -5.86 11.18 10.41
C ALA A 67 -7.06 10.43 9.80
N LEU A 68 -8.22 10.43 10.46
CA LEU A 68 -9.47 9.86 9.94
C LEU A 68 -9.95 10.61 8.70
N GLN A 69 -10.00 11.94 8.75
CA GLN A 69 -10.35 12.76 7.59
C GLN A 69 -9.39 12.51 6.42
N CYS A 70 -8.08 12.43 6.70
CA CYS A 70 -7.10 12.10 5.65
C CYS A 70 -7.30 10.69 5.08
N LYS A 71 -7.66 9.69 5.90
CA LYS A 71 -7.98 8.34 5.42
C LYS A 71 -9.15 8.38 4.44
N GLU A 72 -10.24 9.07 4.78
CA GLU A 72 -11.40 9.19 3.90
C GLU A 72 -11.05 9.87 2.57
N LEU A 73 -10.25 10.93 2.60
CA LEU A 73 -9.76 11.61 1.40
C LEU A 73 -8.87 10.71 0.56
N ALA A 74 -7.98 9.92 1.18
CA ALA A 74 -7.11 8.98 0.47
C ALA A 74 -7.93 7.90 -0.24
N ILE A 75 -8.95 7.35 0.42
CA ILE A 75 -9.88 6.37 -0.19
C ILE A 75 -10.58 7.00 -1.41
N LYS A 76 -11.10 8.22 -1.27
CA LYS A 76 -11.74 8.95 -2.39
C LYS A 76 -10.77 9.25 -3.53
N ALA A 77 -9.48 9.43 -3.23
CA ALA A 77 -8.42 9.63 -4.20
C ALA A 77 -7.91 8.32 -4.84
N GLY A 78 -8.53 7.18 -4.56
CA GLY A 78 -8.19 5.88 -5.17
C GLY A 78 -7.04 5.15 -4.49
N TRP A 79 -6.66 5.53 -3.26
CA TRP A 79 -5.74 4.72 -2.48
C TRP A 79 -6.43 3.43 -2.02
N LEU A 80 -5.70 2.32 -2.08
CA LEU A 80 -6.17 1.01 -1.65
C LEU A 80 -5.60 0.66 -0.27
N ASP A 81 -6.33 -0.17 0.48
CA ASP A 81 -5.93 -0.68 1.80
C ASP A 81 -5.44 0.43 2.75
N VAL A 82 -6.21 1.52 2.85
CA VAL A 82 -5.83 2.69 3.67
C VAL A 82 -6.06 2.41 5.15
N GLN A 83 -4.98 2.47 5.93
CA GLN A 83 -4.95 2.19 7.36
C GLN A 83 -4.42 3.38 8.15
N ILE A 84 -4.86 3.48 9.41
CA ILE A 84 -4.34 4.44 10.38
C ILE A 84 -3.54 3.66 11.42
N GLN A 85 -2.32 4.10 11.66
CA GLN A 85 -1.40 3.48 12.60
C GLN A 85 -0.95 4.52 13.61
N GLU A 86 -0.95 4.15 14.89
CA GLU A 86 -0.34 4.98 15.92
C GLU A 86 1.19 4.89 15.83
N VAL A 87 1.85 6.04 15.74
CA VAL A 87 3.31 6.11 15.72
C VAL A 87 3.79 6.19 17.17
N ARG A 88 4.45 5.13 17.64
CA ARG A 88 5.11 5.07 18.94
C ARG A 88 6.62 5.11 18.76
N LYS A 89 7.34 5.86 19.58
CA LYS A 89 8.81 5.81 19.65
C LYS A 89 9.22 5.12 20.96
N VAL A 90 10.05 4.09 20.85
CA VAL A 90 10.72 3.48 21.99
C VAL A 90 11.77 4.46 22.51
N VAL A 91 11.69 4.78 23.79
CA VAL A 91 12.73 5.50 24.53
C VAL A 91 13.51 4.44 25.31
N ALA A 92 14.78 4.26 24.92
CA ALA A 92 15.78 3.46 25.62
C ALA A 92 16.34 4.25 26.80
#